data_AF-A0A382PC25-F1
#
_entry.id   AF-A0A382PC25-F1
#
_cell.length_a   1.000
_cell.length_b   1.000
_cell.length_c   1.000
_cell.angle_alpha   90.00
_cell.angle_beta   90.00
_cell.angle_gamma   90.00
#
_symmetry.space_group_name_H-M   'P 1'
#
loop_
_entity.id
_entity.type
_entity.pdbx_description
1 polymer ?
#
loop_
_entity_poly.entity_id
_entity_poly.type
_entity_poly.pdbx_seq_one_letter_code
_entity_poly.pdbx_strand_id
1 'polypeptide(L)'
;MKYSLLLVFIFVLIIFLDYVYSEETEYKNITDGMVTIPSGKFKMGCNQFGPMHGASEHLVYLDKFMIDRFEVTNDQYENIIPEHKLRRSKLSNCDDCPVTN
;
A
#
# COMPACT_ATOMS: atom_id res chain seq x y z
N MET A 1 27.37 24.70 -42.17
CA MET A 1 27.34 23.26 -41.85
C MET A 1 27.70 22.93 -40.39
N LYS A 2 28.84 23.37 -39.85
CA LYS A 2 29.27 23.01 -38.47
C LYS A 2 28.28 23.41 -37.36
N TYR A 3 27.74 24.63 -37.39
CA TYR A 3 26.73 25.08 -36.41
C TYR A 3 25.40 24.32 -36.50
N SER A 4 25.06 23.80 -37.69
CA SER A 4 23.84 22.99 -37.89
C SER A 4 23.95 21.61 -37.24
N LEU A 5 25.14 20.99 -37.29
CA LEU A 5 25.40 19.71 -36.62
C LEU A 5 25.43 19.86 -35.09
N LEU A 6 25.99 20.97 -34.59
CA LEU A 6 25.99 21.30 -33.16
C LEU A 6 24.56 21.48 -32.62
N LEU A 7 23.70 22.18 -33.37
CA LEU A 7 22.29 22.40 -32.97
C LEU A 7 21.49 21.09 -32.95
N VAL A 8 21.70 20.20 -33.92
CA VAL A 8 21.07 18.87 -33.92
C VAL A 8 21.52 18.04 -32.73
N PHE A 9 22.81 18.08 -32.40
CA PHE A 9 23.35 17.35 -31.25
C PHE A 9 22.77 17.86 -29.92
N ILE A 10 22.65 19.19 -29.76
CA ILE A 10 22.01 19.80 -28.58
C ILE A 10 20.53 19.41 -28.51
N PHE A 11 19.82 19.41 -29.64
CA PHE A 11 18.40 19.03 -29.67
C PHE A 11 18.18 17.56 -29.28
N VAL A 12 19.05 16.66 -29.77
CA VAL A 12 19.04 15.25 -29.37
C VAL A 12 19.36 15.09 -27.89
N LEU A 13 20.33 15.84 -27.35
CA LEU A 13 20.65 15.85 -25.93
C LEU A 13 19.48 16.31 -25.07
N ILE A 14 18.74 17.32 -25.49
CA ILE A 14 17.55 17.82 -24.78
C ILE A 14 16.45 16.76 -24.77
N ILE A 15 16.16 16.14 -25.92
CA ILE A 15 15.19 15.03 -25.99
C ILE A 15 15.61 13.85 -25.10
N PHE A 16 16.91 13.55 -25.06
CA PHE A 16 17.44 12.48 -24.21
C PHE A 16 17.31 12.81 -22.72
N LEU A 17 17.57 14.07 -22.35
CA LEU A 17 17.41 14.57 -20.98
C LEU A 17 15.94 14.52 -20.53
N ASP A 18 15.00 14.96 -21.38
CA ASP A 18 13.57 14.91 -21.09
C ASP A 18 13.07 13.46 -20.93
N TYR A 19 13.56 12.54 -21.76
CA TYR A 19 13.23 11.10 -21.65
C TYR A 19 13.74 10.49 -20.34
N VAL A 20 14.96 10.83 -19.93
CA VAL A 20 15.53 10.37 -18.65
C VAL A 20 14.80 10.96 -17.45
N TYR A 21 14.23 12.17 -17.58
CA TYR A 21 13.52 12.87 -16.50
C TYR A 21 12.02 12.54 -16.41
N SER A 22 11.51 11.68 -17.30
CA SER A 22 10.13 11.21 -17.27
C SER A 22 9.93 10.16 -16.15
N GLU A 23 10.10 10.55 -14.90
CA GLU A 23 9.58 9.78 -13.76
C GLU A 23 8.18 10.31 -13.45
N GLU A 24 7.15 9.70 -14.04
CA GLU A 24 5.78 9.98 -13.61
C GLU A 24 5.63 9.47 -12.19
N THR A 25 5.47 10.39 -11.25
CA THR A 25 5.04 10.04 -9.90
C THR A 25 3.58 9.61 -10.00
N GLU A 26 3.37 8.29 -10.08
CA GLU A 26 2.03 7.70 -10.02
C GLU A 26 1.39 8.15 -8.70
N TYR A 27 0.42 9.06 -8.78
CA TYR A 27 -0.33 9.52 -7.61
C TYR A 27 -1.26 8.39 -7.17
N LYS A 28 -0.72 7.47 -6.37
CA LYS A 28 -1.48 6.35 -5.82
C LYS A 28 -2.43 6.88 -4.75
N ASN A 29 -3.73 6.74 -4.99
CA ASN A 29 -4.74 7.05 -3.99
C ASN A 29 -4.61 6.06 -2.83
N ILE A 30 -4.04 6.49 -1.71
CA ILE A 30 -3.80 5.67 -0.52
C ILE A 30 -5.08 5.18 0.17
N THR A 31 -6.24 5.74 -0.20
CA THR A 31 -7.53 5.34 0.37
C THR A 31 -8.28 4.34 -0.50
N ASP A 32 -7.72 3.98 -1.66
CA ASP A 32 -8.32 2.97 -2.52
C ASP A 32 -8.35 1.61 -1.82
N GLY A 33 -9.48 0.91 -1.91
CA GLY A 33 -9.71 -0.35 -1.19
C GLY A 33 -10.03 -0.21 0.32
N MET A 34 -9.97 0.98 0.91
CA MET A 34 -10.37 1.21 2.30
C MET A 34 -11.89 1.38 2.46
N VAL A 35 -12.39 1.17 3.68
CA VAL A 35 -13.77 1.47 4.07
C VAL A 35 -13.79 2.49 5.21
N THR A 36 -14.77 3.39 5.19
CA THR A 36 -14.97 4.38 6.27
C THR A 36 -15.86 3.80 7.37
N ILE A 37 -15.38 3.85 8.61
CA ILE A 37 -16.14 3.50 9.81
C ILE A 37 -16.59 4.79 10.48
N PRO A 38 -17.91 5.02 10.68
CA PRO A 38 -18.40 6.23 11.32
C PRO A 38 -18.00 6.29 12.80
N SER A 39 -17.94 7.49 13.35
CA SER A 39 -17.75 7.67 14.79
C SER A 39 -18.95 7.12 15.57
N GLY A 40 -18.69 6.61 16.77
CA GLY A 40 -19.77 6.09 17.61
C GLY A 40 -19.29 5.26 18.78
N LYS A 41 -20.28 4.73 19.52
CA LYS A 41 -20.06 3.79 20.61
C LYS A 41 -20.42 2.38 20.19
N PHE A 42 -19.60 1.42 20.55
CA PHE A 42 -19.88 0.00 20.36
C PHE A 42 -19.42 -0.82 21.57
N LYS A 43 -19.92 -2.04 21.68
CA LYS A 43 -19.49 -3.01 22.70
C LYS A 43 -18.28 -3.76 22.18
N MET A 44 -17.16 -3.63 22.88
CA MET A 44 -15.93 -4.35 22.58
C MET A 44 -15.74 -5.48 23.59
N GLY A 45 -15.21 -6.62 23.13
CA GLY A 45 -14.98 -7.79 23.97
C GLY A 45 -16.16 -8.76 24.02
N CYS A 46 -16.05 -9.78 24.87
CA CYS A 46 -17.07 -10.81 25.06
C CYS A 46 -16.98 -11.40 26.47
N ASN A 47 -18.12 -11.57 27.15
CA ASN A 47 -18.17 -12.16 28.48
C ASN A 47 -18.23 -13.71 28.48
N GLN A 48 -18.42 -14.35 27.32
CA GLN A 48 -18.66 -15.80 27.25
C GLN A 48 -17.40 -16.65 27.48
N PHE A 49 -16.22 -16.14 27.11
CA PHE A 49 -14.99 -16.92 27.07
C PHE A 49 -13.98 -16.51 28.17
N GLY A 50 -14.31 -15.51 28.99
CA GLY A 50 -13.45 -15.04 30.08
C GLY A 50 -12.31 -14.09 29.65
N PRO A 51 -11.48 -13.62 30.60
CA PRO A 51 -10.57 -12.48 30.39
C PRO A 51 -9.52 -12.69 29.29
N MET A 52 -9.02 -13.92 29.12
CA MET A 52 -8.01 -14.26 28.09
C MET A 52 -8.57 -14.19 26.66
N HIS A 53 -9.90 -14.11 26.52
CA HIS A 53 -10.61 -14.11 25.25
C HIS A 53 -11.47 -12.85 25.07
N GLY A 54 -11.10 -11.76 25.74
CA GLY A 54 -11.72 -10.45 25.55
C GLY A 54 -12.83 -10.08 26.54
N ALA A 55 -12.94 -10.75 27.69
CA ALA A 55 -13.81 -10.26 28.77
C ALA A 55 -13.13 -9.15 29.59
N SER A 56 -13.87 -8.20 30.18
CA SER A 56 -15.32 -8.06 30.08
C SER A 56 -15.74 -7.27 28.83
N GLU A 57 -16.95 -7.53 28.35
CA GLU A 57 -17.61 -6.65 27.39
C GLU A 57 -17.78 -5.25 28.00
N HIS A 58 -17.40 -4.21 27.25
CA HIS A 58 -17.54 -2.82 27.69
C HIS A 58 -17.77 -1.87 26.51
N LEU A 59 -18.32 -0.69 26.78
CA LEU A 59 -18.58 0.32 25.76
C LEU A 59 -17.32 1.13 25.45
N VAL A 60 -16.98 1.21 24.17
CA VAL A 60 -15.87 2.01 23.64
C VAL A 60 -16.42 3.04 22.67
N TYR A 61 -15.91 4.28 22.74
CA TYR A 61 -16.15 5.30 21.72
C TYR A 61 -14.91 5.42 20.83
N LEU A 62 -15.12 5.49 19.52
CA LEU A 62 -14.08 5.81 18.55
C LEU A 62 -14.56 6.94 17.64
N ASP A 63 -13.62 7.80 17.24
CA ASP A 63 -13.84 8.76 16.17
C ASP A 63 -13.88 8.07 14.80
N LYS A 64 -14.32 8.80 13.77
CA LYS A 64 -14.40 8.28 12.40
C LYS A 64 -13.01 7.95 11.89
N PHE A 65 -12.84 6.75 11.33
CA PHE A 65 -11.57 6.30 10.73
C PHE A 65 -11.80 5.50 9.45
N MET A 66 -10.73 5.23 8.71
CA MET A 66 -10.74 4.30 7.59
C MET A 66 -9.88 3.09 7.90
N ILE A 67 -10.28 1.92 7.42
CA ILE A 67 -9.51 0.68 7.54
C ILE A 67 -9.56 -0.08 6.21
N ASP A 68 -8.51 -0.81 5.87
CA ASP A 68 -8.48 -1.65 4.67
C ASP A 68 -9.62 -2.68 4.71
N ARG A 69 -10.24 -2.92 3.56
CA ARG A 69 -11.29 -3.96 3.45
C ARG A 69 -10.72 -5.37 3.55
N PHE A 70 -9.48 -5.56 3.11
CA PHE A 70 -8.75 -6.82 3.07
C PHE A 70 -7.34 -6.62 3.62
N GLU A 71 -6.71 -7.68 4.10
CA GLU A 71 -5.32 -7.65 4.53
C GLU A 71 -4.39 -7.29 3.35
N VAL A 72 -3.25 -6.68 3.68
CA VAL A 72 -2.19 -6.37 2.71
C VAL A 72 -1.74 -7.66 2.01
N THR A 73 -1.69 -7.64 0.69
CA THR A 73 -1.29 -8.81 -0.10
C THR A 73 0.23 -8.94 -0.24
N ASN A 74 0.74 -10.11 -0.61
CA ASN A 74 2.17 -10.27 -0.88
C ASN A 74 2.66 -9.33 -2.00
N ASP A 75 1.89 -9.17 -3.08
CA ASP A 75 2.26 -8.27 -4.18
C ASP A 75 2.33 -6.80 -3.72
N GLN A 76 1.34 -6.36 -2.93
CA GLN A 76 1.34 -5.02 -2.33
C GLN A 76 2.55 -4.79 -1.43
N TYR A 77 2.93 -5.79 -0.63
CA TYR A 77 4.10 -5.70 0.24
C TYR A 77 5.42 -5.71 -0.55
N GLU A 78 5.50 -6.49 -1.63
CA GLU A 78 6.69 -6.58 -2.49
C GLU A 78 6.97 -5.33 -3.30
N ASN A 79 5.94 -4.51 -3.57
CA ASN A 79 6.13 -3.16 -4.11
C ASN A 79 6.94 -2.25 -3.18
N ILE A 80 7.01 -2.59 -1.88
CA ILE A 80 7.80 -1.86 -0.87
C ILE A 80 9.08 -2.65 -0.51
N ILE A 81 8.98 -3.98 -0.40
CA ILE A 81 10.07 -4.89 0.01
C ILE A 81 10.18 -6.04 -1.00
N PRO A 82 10.86 -5.84 -2.15
CA PRO A 82 10.89 -6.82 -3.24
C PRO A 82 11.47 -8.18 -2.86
N GLU A 83 12.41 -8.22 -1.91
CA GLU A 83 13.02 -9.48 -1.44
C GLU A 83 12.04 -10.41 -0.71
N HIS A 84 10.88 -9.90 -0.28
CA HIS A 84 9.84 -10.71 0.37
C HIS A 84 9.34 -11.84 -0.53
N LYS A 85 9.41 -11.66 -1.86
CA LYS A 85 9.04 -12.69 -2.84
C LYS A 85 9.76 -14.02 -2.63
N LEU A 86 11.00 -13.97 -2.14
CA LEU A 86 11.82 -15.16 -1.86
C LEU A 86 11.52 -15.78 -0.49
N ARG A 87 10.78 -15.06 0.36
CA ARG A 87 10.50 -15.40 1.76
C ARG A 87 9.02 -15.64 2.04
N ARG A 88 8.17 -15.66 1.01
CA ARG A 88 6.74 -15.97 1.14
C ARG A 88 6.53 -17.27 1.91
N SER A 89 5.55 -17.26 2.80
CA SER A 89 5.12 -18.45 3.50
C SER A 89 4.52 -19.46 2.52
N LYS A 90 4.72 -20.76 2.77
CA LYS A 90 4.05 -21.83 2.00
C LYS A 90 2.52 -21.77 2.11
N LEU A 91 1.99 -21.19 3.19
CA LEU A 91 0.55 -21.05 3.43
C LEU A 91 -0.05 -19.81 2.72
N SER A 92 0.81 -18.91 2.24
CA SER A 92 0.42 -17.69 1.53
C SER A 92 1.41 -17.41 0.40
N ASN A 93 1.45 -18.32 -0.59
CA ASN A 93 2.40 -18.25 -1.70
C ASN A 93 1.76 -17.70 -3.00
N CYS A 94 0.68 -16.95 -2.91
CA CYS A 94 0.03 -16.29 -4.06
C CYS A 94 0.12 -14.76 -3.94
N ASP A 95 0.00 -14.06 -5.07
CA ASP A 95 0.16 -12.60 -5.13
C ASP A 95 -0.93 -11.86 -4.34
N ASP A 96 -2.19 -12.25 -4.52
CA ASP A 96 -3.36 -11.66 -3.85
C ASP A 96 -3.66 -12.25 -2.46
N CYS A 97 -2.78 -13.11 -1.95
CA CYS A 97 -2.92 -13.71 -0.62
C CYS A 97 -2.37 -12.74 0.45
N PRO A 98 -2.93 -12.75 1.69
CA PRO A 98 -2.43 -11.93 2.78
C PRO A 98 -0.95 -12.17 3.06
N VAL A 99 -0.17 -11.12 3.24
CA VAL A 99 1.22 -11.24 3.66
C VAL A 99 1.29 -11.89 5.06
N THR A 100 2.14 -12.90 5.21
CA THR A 100 2.36 -13.59 6.49
C THR A 100 3.85 -13.72 6.76
N ASN A 101 4.24 -13.68 8.04
CA ASN A 101 5.62 -13.90 8.50
C ASN A 101 6.08 -15.36 8.40
#